data_AF-A0A7U9MPM8-F1
#
_entry.id   AF-A0A7U9MPM8-F1
#
_cell.length_a   1.000
_cell.length_b   1.000
_cell.length_c   1.000
_cell.angle_alpha   90.00
_cell.angle_beta   90.00
_cell.angle_gamma   90.00
#
_symmetry.space_group_name_H-M   'P 1'
#
loop_
_entity.id
_entity.type
_entity.pdbx_description
1 polymer ?
#
loop_
_entity_poly.entity_id
_entity_poly.type
_entity_poly.pdbx_seq_one_letter_code
_entity_poly.pdbx_strand_id
1 'polypeptide(L)'
;MKLSVISFTENGKQLSESIVKLLEKELEIKLYTKCEAGIKDDIYSDILFLKKSVGDWAKERMQEQYALLFIGACGIAVRAVAPFLTDKLHDVPVLVMDEKGKYVIPILSGHMGGANDLANHIAEKTGAEAVITTATDLNKKFAVDLFAKRNRLYIANKDGIVKVSSKVLAGKEITMSIEAGHEIIGGESGIRFVPYPPMGVVDVVVTSKDDMFDTSLLLKPREYVIGIGCKKGKKANEIDDFILKAIKKKGISIMQIFALSSISQKRDEQGIVEWCRKEGIPFFTYTAEDLREVNGTFTKSMFVKNQVGVDNVCERAAVKACGEDGKLILPKVAENGMTIAVAKREWKVCFDEE
;
A
#
# COMPACT_ATOMS: atom_id res chain seq x y z
N MET A 1 -8.71 -4.11 1.79
CA MET A 1 -7.55 -4.54 2.62
C MET A 1 -7.78 -6.00 3.03
N LYS A 2 -6.73 -6.77 3.29
CA LYS A 2 -6.84 -8.16 3.77
C LYS A 2 -6.62 -8.22 5.28
N LEU A 3 -7.48 -8.91 6.01
CA LEU A 3 -7.43 -9.03 7.47
C LEU A 3 -7.45 -10.50 7.90
N SER A 4 -6.51 -10.90 8.74
CA SER A 4 -6.50 -12.21 9.39
C SER A 4 -6.80 -12.03 10.88
N VAL A 5 -7.85 -12.68 11.36
CA VAL A 5 -8.29 -12.61 12.75
C VAL A 5 -7.97 -13.91 13.45
N ILE A 6 -7.41 -13.86 14.66
CA ILE A 6 -7.19 -15.04 15.49
C ILE A 6 -7.79 -14.85 16.89
N SER A 7 -8.55 -15.84 17.35
CA SER A 7 -9.14 -15.88 18.69
C SER A 7 -8.57 -17.01 19.55
N PHE A 8 -8.64 -16.86 20.88
CA PHE A 8 -8.07 -17.81 21.83
C PHE A 8 -9.10 -18.39 22.81
N THR A 9 -10.31 -17.84 22.84
CA THR A 9 -11.40 -18.21 23.75
C THR A 9 -12.71 -18.37 22.98
N GLU A 10 -13.72 -18.98 23.60
CA GLU A 10 -15.06 -19.12 23.00
C GLU A 10 -15.71 -17.76 22.73
N ASN A 11 -15.63 -16.83 23.69
CA ASN A 11 -16.14 -15.46 23.51
C ASN A 11 -15.40 -14.75 22.37
N GLY A 12 -14.07 -14.88 22.33
CA GLY A 12 -13.26 -14.29 21.26
C GLY A 12 -13.60 -14.88 19.88
N LYS A 13 -13.95 -16.17 19.81
CA LYS A 13 -14.42 -16.83 18.59
C LYS A 13 -15.72 -16.21 18.11
N GLN A 14 -16.74 -16.12 18.97
CA GLN A 14 -18.04 -15.52 18.64
C GLN A 14 -17.90 -14.05 18.22
N LEU A 15 -17.01 -13.31 18.88
CA LEU A 15 -16.68 -11.94 18.50
C LEU A 15 -16.04 -11.88 17.10
N SER A 16 -15.10 -12.78 16.79
CA SER A 16 -14.47 -12.83 15.46
C SER A 16 -15.45 -13.10 14.33
N GLU A 17 -16.43 -13.99 14.55
CA GLU A 17 -17.50 -14.28 13.58
C GLU A 17 -18.43 -13.06 13.40
N SER A 18 -18.71 -12.33 14.48
CA SER A 18 -19.50 -11.10 14.42
C SER A 18 -18.79 -10.00 13.62
N ILE A 19 -17.47 -9.85 13.79
CA ILE A 19 -16.65 -8.90 13.02
C ILE A 19 -16.70 -9.20 11.53
N VAL A 20 -16.65 -10.47 11.12
CA VAL A 20 -16.78 -10.83 9.69
C VAL A 20 -18.11 -10.37 9.12
N LYS A 21 -19.23 -10.64 9.80
CA LYS A 21 -20.56 -10.21 9.32
C LYS A 21 -20.67 -8.69 9.13
N LEU A 22 -19.96 -7.93 9.97
CA LEU A 22 -19.98 -6.46 9.90
C LEU A 22 -19.08 -5.90 8.79
N LEU A 23 -18.02 -6.61 8.41
CA LEU A 23 -16.92 -6.09 7.59
C LEU A 23 -16.66 -6.87 6.30
N GLU A 24 -17.32 -8.00 6.05
CA GLU A 24 -17.09 -8.88 4.89
C GLU A 24 -17.32 -8.20 3.53
N LYS A 25 -18.14 -7.14 3.51
CA LYS A 25 -18.38 -6.33 2.30
C LYS A 25 -17.23 -5.37 1.99
N GLU A 26 -16.39 -5.07 2.97
CA GLU A 26 -15.36 -4.03 2.91
C GLU A 26 -13.95 -4.63 2.92
N LEU A 27 -13.78 -5.80 3.58
CA LEU A 27 -12.50 -6.45 3.81
C LEU A 27 -12.54 -7.92 3.41
N GLU A 28 -11.42 -8.41 2.86
CA GLU A 28 -11.19 -9.86 2.71
C GLU A 28 -10.70 -10.40 4.07
N ILE A 29 -11.55 -11.14 4.78
CA ILE A 29 -11.28 -11.58 6.15
C ILE A 29 -11.07 -13.10 6.21
N LYS A 30 -10.02 -13.54 6.91
CA LYS A 30 -9.79 -14.95 7.25
C LYS A 30 -9.82 -15.15 8.76
N LEU A 31 -10.64 -16.08 9.21
CA LEU A 31 -10.80 -16.38 10.63
C LEU A 31 -9.96 -17.60 11.06
N TYR A 32 -9.32 -17.48 12.21
CA TYR A 32 -8.57 -18.53 12.86
C TYR A 32 -8.91 -18.60 14.35
N THR A 33 -8.76 -19.79 14.95
CA THR A 33 -8.88 -19.94 16.39
C THR A 33 -7.89 -20.96 16.96
N LYS A 34 -7.47 -20.72 18.20
CA LYS A 34 -6.77 -21.68 19.07
C LYS A 34 -7.69 -22.27 20.14
N CYS A 35 -8.96 -21.90 20.14
CA CYS A 35 -9.95 -22.48 21.04
C CYS A 35 -10.47 -23.80 20.46
N GLU A 36 -10.27 -24.90 21.19
CA GLU A 36 -10.82 -26.22 20.82
C GLU A 36 -12.32 -26.34 21.12
N ALA A 37 -12.84 -25.48 21.99
CA ALA A 37 -14.25 -25.49 22.36
C ALA A 37 -15.14 -25.14 21.16
N GLY A 38 -16.16 -25.97 20.93
CA GLY A 38 -17.14 -25.76 19.86
C GLY A 38 -16.67 -26.15 18.45
N ILE A 39 -15.50 -26.78 18.31
CA ILE A 39 -15.11 -27.47 17.07
C ILE A 39 -15.73 -28.88 17.15
N LYS A 40 -17.04 -28.97 16.93
CA LYS A 40 -17.68 -30.26 16.64
C LYS A 40 -17.60 -30.50 15.14
N ASP A 41 -17.35 -31.76 14.78
CA ASP A 41 -17.33 -32.25 13.41
C ASP A 41 -18.51 -31.68 12.61
N ASP A 42 -18.15 -31.12 11.46
CA ASP A 42 -19.01 -30.67 10.37
C ASP A 42 -19.99 -29.50 10.63
N ILE A 43 -19.64 -28.39 9.95
CA ILE A 43 -20.53 -27.33 9.46
C ILE A 43 -21.04 -26.41 10.58
N TYR A 44 -20.33 -25.30 10.88
CA TYR A 44 -21.02 -24.01 11.16
C TYR A 44 -20.15 -22.73 11.19
N SER A 45 -18.84 -22.76 10.94
CA SER A 45 -18.15 -21.48 10.65
C SER A 45 -16.93 -21.62 9.75
N ASP A 46 -16.73 -20.61 8.90
CA ASP A 46 -15.53 -20.41 8.06
C ASP A 46 -14.24 -20.16 8.88
N ILE A 47 -14.26 -20.47 10.19
CA ILE A 47 -13.13 -20.32 11.10
C ILE A 47 -12.25 -21.57 11.08
N LEU A 48 -10.96 -21.35 10.88
CA LEU A 48 -9.97 -22.41 10.81
C LEU A 48 -9.30 -22.64 12.16
N PHE A 49 -9.34 -23.87 12.67
CA PHE A 49 -8.53 -24.22 13.83
C PHE A 49 -7.05 -24.18 13.47
N LEU A 50 -6.29 -23.36 14.21
CA LEU A 50 -4.88 -23.17 13.94
C LEU A 50 -4.07 -24.29 14.59
N LYS A 51 -3.64 -25.27 13.79
CA LYS A 51 -2.78 -26.37 14.30
C LYS A 51 -1.35 -25.92 14.61
N LYS A 52 -0.76 -25.10 13.74
CA LYS A 52 0.62 -24.58 13.89
C LYS A 52 0.77 -23.54 15.00
N SER A 53 1.99 -23.11 15.30
CA SER A 53 2.23 -22.05 16.29
C SER A 53 1.63 -20.71 15.84
N VAL A 54 1.29 -19.85 16.81
CA VAL A 54 0.78 -18.49 16.52
C VAL A 54 1.85 -17.64 15.84
N GLY A 55 3.13 -17.86 16.16
CA GLY A 55 4.25 -17.19 15.51
C GLY A 55 4.39 -17.56 14.04
N ASP A 56 4.32 -18.85 13.69
CA ASP A 56 4.38 -19.30 12.28
C ASP A 56 3.16 -18.83 11.48
N TRP A 57 2.00 -18.74 12.14
CA TRP A 57 0.83 -18.10 11.55
C TRP A 57 1.04 -16.61 11.28
N ALA A 58 1.52 -15.86 12.27
CA ALA A 58 1.77 -14.44 12.13
C ALA A 58 2.78 -14.19 11.00
N LYS A 59 3.89 -14.93 10.98
CA LYS A 59 4.91 -14.85 9.92
C LYS A 59 4.32 -14.99 8.53
N GLU A 60 3.59 -16.07 8.27
CA GLU A 60 2.99 -16.31 6.95
C GLU A 60 1.99 -15.20 6.57
N ARG A 61 1.12 -14.80 7.49
CA ARG A 61 0.11 -13.77 7.21
C ARG A 61 0.75 -12.40 6.96
N MET A 62 1.80 -12.04 7.70
CA MET A 62 2.59 -10.82 7.45
C MET A 62 3.29 -10.88 6.08
N GLN A 63 3.88 -12.04 5.73
CA GLN A 63 4.48 -12.27 4.41
C GLN A 63 3.47 -12.26 3.27
N GLU A 64 2.19 -12.49 3.55
CA GLU A 64 1.07 -12.35 2.62
C GLU A 64 0.40 -10.98 2.65
N GLN A 65 0.94 -10.03 3.44
CA GLN A 65 0.45 -8.66 3.59
C GLN A 65 -0.97 -8.57 4.16
N TYR A 66 -1.34 -9.48 5.06
CA TYR A 66 -2.56 -9.36 5.86
C TYR A 66 -2.30 -8.47 7.08
N ALA A 67 -3.21 -7.54 7.35
CA ALA A 67 -3.35 -6.99 8.68
C ALA A 67 -3.73 -8.10 9.65
N LEU A 68 -3.28 -8.02 10.90
CA LEU A 68 -3.55 -9.03 11.93
C LEU A 68 -4.42 -8.43 13.04
N LEU A 69 -5.49 -9.13 13.40
CA LEU A 69 -6.30 -8.83 14.58
C LEU A 69 -6.26 -10.01 15.55
N PHE A 70 -5.72 -9.78 16.73
CA PHE A 70 -5.70 -10.76 17.81
C PHE A 70 -6.85 -10.47 18.78
N ILE A 71 -7.78 -11.41 18.92
CA ILE A 71 -8.85 -11.33 19.91
C ILE A 71 -8.45 -12.12 21.16
N GLY A 72 -7.90 -11.41 22.15
CA GLY A 72 -7.36 -11.99 23.37
C GLY A 72 -6.27 -11.12 24.00
N ALA A 73 -5.38 -11.75 24.78
CA ALA A 73 -4.34 -11.02 25.50
C ALA A 73 -3.28 -10.40 24.57
N CYS A 74 -3.00 -9.11 24.73
CA CYS A 74 -2.00 -8.36 23.95
C CYS A 74 -0.61 -9.02 23.94
N GLY A 75 -0.20 -9.64 25.04
CA GLY A 75 1.10 -10.33 25.14
C GLY A 75 1.24 -11.54 24.20
N ILE A 76 0.13 -12.11 23.72
CA ILE A 76 0.17 -13.16 22.69
C ILE A 76 0.55 -12.54 21.34
N ALA A 77 -0.12 -11.44 20.97
CA ALA A 77 0.14 -10.72 19.74
C ALA A 77 1.60 -10.25 19.66
N VAL A 78 2.08 -9.55 20.69
CA VAL A 78 3.45 -9.01 20.74
C VAL A 78 4.49 -10.11 20.54
N ARG A 79 4.39 -11.23 21.27
CA ARG A 79 5.35 -12.35 21.15
C ARG A 79 5.28 -13.05 19.79
N ALA A 80 4.09 -13.11 19.19
CA ALA A 80 3.91 -13.75 17.88
C ALA A 80 4.55 -12.93 16.74
N VAL A 81 4.48 -11.60 16.80
CA VAL A 81 4.96 -10.72 15.72
C VAL A 81 6.40 -10.23 15.91
N ALA A 82 6.87 -10.11 17.16
CA ALA A 82 8.19 -9.55 17.49
C ALA A 82 9.38 -10.12 16.69
N PRO A 83 9.48 -11.44 16.42
CA PRO A 83 10.60 -12.01 15.65
C PRO A 83 10.63 -11.61 14.17
N PHE A 84 9.57 -10.99 13.65
CA PHE A 84 9.38 -10.71 12.22
C PHE A 84 9.25 -9.22 11.91
N LEU A 85 9.46 -8.36 12.90
CA LEU A 85 9.39 -6.90 12.74
C LEU A 85 10.60 -6.40 11.96
N THR A 86 10.37 -5.42 11.08
CA THR A 86 11.39 -4.82 10.23
C THR A 86 11.44 -3.31 10.44
N ASP A 87 10.52 -2.57 9.81
CA ASP A 87 10.37 -1.15 10.02
C ASP A 87 8.94 -0.65 9.75
N LYS A 88 8.64 0.54 10.29
CA LYS A 88 7.30 1.17 10.28
C LYS A 88 6.69 1.40 8.89
N LEU A 89 7.47 1.32 7.81
CA LEU A 89 6.99 1.52 6.44
C LEU A 89 6.63 0.20 5.73
N HIS A 90 7.10 -0.94 6.24
CA HIS A 90 6.93 -2.25 5.63
C HIS A 90 6.13 -3.22 6.51
N ASP A 91 6.18 -3.06 7.83
CA ASP A 91 5.44 -3.88 8.76
C ASP A 91 3.92 -3.71 8.56
N VAL A 92 3.18 -4.82 8.56
CA VAL A 92 1.72 -4.80 8.40
C VAL A 92 1.02 -4.27 9.67
N PRO A 93 -0.22 -3.76 9.57
CA PRO A 93 -1.03 -3.43 10.73
C PRO A 93 -1.22 -4.63 11.68
N VAL A 94 -0.98 -4.41 12.97
CA VAL A 94 -1.31 -5.40 14.01
C VAL A 94 -2.14 -4.74 15.09
N LEU A 95 -3.28 -5.34 15.39
CA LEU A 95 -4.27 -4.88 16.34
C LEU A 95 -4.59 -5.97 17.36
N VAL A 96 -5.02 -5.55 18.54
CA VAL A 96 -5.51 -6.41 19.61
C VAL A 96 -6.90 -5.94 20.01
N MET A 97 -7.83 -6.88 20.15
CA MET A 97 -9.14 -6.63 20.73
C MET A 97 -9.35 -7.56 21.93
N ASP A 98 -9.94 -7.07 23.01
CA ASP A 98 -10.29 -7.95 24.13
C ASP A 98 -11.52 -8.80 23.77
N GLU A 99 -11.68 -9.96 24.43
CA GLU A 99 -12.75 -10.91 24.10
C GLU A 99 -14.17 -10.40 24.40
N LYS A 100 -14.31 -9.31 25.18
CA LYS A 100 -15.61 -8.64 25.41
C LYS A 100 -15.89 -7.55 24.38
N GLY A 101 -14.96 -7.32 23.45
CA GLY A 101 -15.08 -6.31 22.40
C GLY A 101 -15.12 -4.88 22.93
N LYS A 102 -14.48 -4.60 24.06
CA LYS A 102 -14.52 -3.27 24.67
C LYS A 102 -13.50 -2.31 24.04
N TYR A 103 -12.31 -2.81 23.72
CA TYR A 103 -11.20 -2.02 23.21
C TYR A 103 -10.60 -2.64 21.96
N VAL A 104 -10.26 -1.80 20.99
CA VAL A 104 -9.43 -2.16 19.83
C VAL A 104 -8.16 -1.32 19.89
N ILE A 105 -7.02 -2.00 20.00
CA ILE A 105 -5.73 -1.37 20.30
C ILE A 105 -4.77 -1.67 19.14
N PRO A 106 -4.41 -0.67 18.31
CA PRO A 106 -3.32 -0.82 17.36
C PRO A 106 -1.99 -0.90 18.11
N ILE A 107 -1.22 -1.96 17.84
CA ILE A 107 0.07 -2.21 18.50
C ILE A 107 1.26 -2.17 17.54
N LEU A 108 1.01 -2.17 16.23
CA LEU A 108 2.04 -2.05 15.20
C LEU A 108 1.50 -1.31 13.97
N SER A 109 2.36 -0.50 13.34
CA SER A 109 2.08 0.22 12.10
C SER A 109 0.82 1.10 12.16
N GLY A 110 0.64 1.80 13.28
CA GLY A 110 -0.47 2.74 13.55
C GLY A 110 -0.75 3.72 12.42
N HIS A 111 0.27 4.50 12.06
CA HIS A 111 0.14 5.64 11.15
C HIS A 111 0.26 5.19 9.68
N MET A 112 1.49 4.99 9.18
CA MET A 112 1.73 4.60 7.78
C MET A 112 1.12 3.26 7.39
N GLY A 113 1.09 2.27 8.28
CA GLY A 113 0.44 0.99 7.99
C GLY A 113 -1.08 1.06 7.95
N GLY A 114 -1.69 2.05 8.62
CA GLY A 114 -3.14 2.19 8.73
C GLY A 114 -3.75 1.35 9.85
N ALA A 115 -2.97 0.95 10.87
CA ALA A 115 -3.56 0.25 12.02
C ALA A 115 -4.47 1.16 12.86
N ASN A 116 -4.20 2.47 12.91
CA ASN A 116 -5.07 3.44 13.59
C ASN A 116 -6.43 3.56 12.88
N ASP A 117 -6.40 3.74 11.55
CA ASP A 117 -7.61 3.80 10.72
C ASP A 117 -8.43 2.51 10.85
N LEU A 118 -7.77 1.35 10.78
CA LEU A 118 -8.42 0.06 10.94
C LEU A 118 -9.00 -0.11 12.36
N ALA A 119 -8.31 0.38 13.40
CA ALA A 119 -8.80 0.32 14.77
C ALA A 119 -10.06 1.17 14.95
N ASN A 120 -10.05 2.40 14.45
CA ASN A 120 -11.20 3.30 14.46
C ASN A 120 -12.38 2.71 13.69
N HIS A 121 -12.12 2.12 12.52
CA HIS A 121 -13.15 1.50 11.69
C HIS A 121 -13.78 0.26 12.36
N ILE A 122 -12.97 -0.63 12.95
CA ILE A 122 -13.50 -1.77 13.70
C ILE A 122 -14.28 -1.28 14.93
N ALA A 123 -13.76 -0.29 15.65
CA ALA A 123 -14.43 0.31 16.80
C ALA A 123 -15.82 0.88 16.44
N GLU A 124 -15.91 1.66 15.36
CA GLU A 124 -17.16 2.21 14.84
C GLU A 124 -18.20 1.12 14.56
N LYS A 125 -17.79 0.01 13.94
CA LYS A 125 -18.71 -1.07 13.54
C LYS A 125 -19.11 -1.98 14.69
N THR A 126 -18.22 -2.17 15.68
CA THR A 126 -18.43 -3.11 16.79
C THR A 126 -18.95 -2.45 18.06
N GLY A 127 -18.87 -1.11 18.15
CA GLY A 127 -19.14 -0.37 19.39
C GLY A 127 -18.00 -0.39 20.41
N ALA A 128 -16.84 -0.93 20.03
CA ALA A 128 -15.63 -0.87 20.85
C ALA A 128 -15.04 0.54 20.89
N GLU A 129 -14.11 0.78 21.81
CA GLU A 129 -13.31 2.01 21.88
C GLU A 129 -11.93 1.78 21.24
N ALA A 130 -11.55 2.61 20.26
CA ALA A 130 -10.21 2.58 19.68
C ALA A 130 -9.19 3.31 20.57
N VAL A 131 -8.19 2.58 21.07
CA VAL A 131 -7.16 3.13 21.98
C VAL A 131 -5.95 3.59 21.18
N ILE A 132 -6.03 4.78 20.57
CA ILE A 132 -4.95 5.36 19.77
C ILE A 132 -3.94 6.08 20.67
N THR A 133 -2.64 5.74 20.52
CA THR A 133 -1.56 6.31 21.35
C THR A 133 -0.57 7.18 20.57
N THR A 134 -0.66 7.20 19.23
CA THR A 134 0.25 7.98 18.38
C THR A 134 0.06 9.48 18.62
N ALA A 135 1.15 10.18 18.94
CA ALA A 135 1.11 11.58 19.35
C ALA A 135 0.59 12.53 18.27
N THR A 136 0.90 12.30 16.99
CA THR A 136 0.40 13.13 15.88
C THR A 136 -1.13 13.02 15.74
N ASP A 137 -1.67 11.80 15.82
CA ASP A 137 -3.10 11.52 15.79
C ASP A 137 -3.83 12.16 16.98
N LEU A 138 -3.29 12.01 18.20
CA LEU A 138 -3.88 12.58 19.41
C LEU A 138 -3.94 14.11 19.38
N ASN A 139 -2.95 14.75 18.77
CA ASN A 139 -2.88 16.21 18.68
C ASN A 139 -3.57 16.77 17.42
N LYS A 140 -4.10 15.93 16.53
CA LYS A 140 -4.67 16.33 15.22
C LYS A 140 -3.76 17.28 14.44
N LYS A 141 -2.46 16.99 14.47
CA LYS A 141 -1.43 17.82 13.83
C LYS A 141 -0.98 17.19 12.52
N PHE A 142 -0.47 18.02 11.61
CA PHE A 142 0.08 17.58 10.34
C PHE A 142 1.06 16.42 10.48
N ALA A 143 0.75 15.34 9.78
CA ALA A 143 1.51 14.11 9.74
C ALA A 143 2.20 13.98 8.37
N VAL A 144 3.50 14.30 8.30
CA VAL A 144 4.22 14.35 7.01
C VAL A 144 4.31 12.99 6.30
N ASP A 145 4.35 11.90 7.06
CA ASP A 145 4.36 10.54 6.54
C ASP A 145 2.97 10.16 6.00
N LEU A 146 1.88 10.44 6.72
CA LEU A 146 0.53 10.27 6.17
C LEU A 146 0.31 11.13 4.92
N PHE A 147 0.76 12.39 4.95
CA PHE A 147 0.75 13.26 3.78
C PHE A 147 1.46 12.61 2.58
N ALA A 148 2.65 12.04 2.79
CA ALA A 148 3.37 11.31 1.74
C ALA A 148 2.57 10.09 1.24
N LYS A 149 1.97 9.29 2.13
CA LYS A 149 1.16 8.10 1.78
C LYS A 149 -0.06 8.47 0.93
N ARG A 150 -0.80 9.50 1.36
CA ARG A 150 -2.02 9.99 0.71
C ARG A 150 -1.71 10.52 -0.69
N ASN A 151 -0.64 11.28 -0.80
CA ASN A 151 -0.15 11.83 -2.07
C ASN A 151 0.70 10.87 -2.91
N ARG A 152 0.82 9.60 -2.49
CA ARG A 152 1.58 8.57 -3.21
C ARG A 152 3.04 8.97 -3.44
N LEU A 153 3.62 9.68 -2.49
CA LEU A 153 5.01 10.12 -2.50
C LEU A 153 5.89 9.07 -1.82
N TYR A 154 7.05 8.81 -2.40
CA TYR A 154 8.12 8.03 -1.79
C TYR A 154 8.94 8.91 -0.85
N ILE A 155 9.25 8.40 0.34
CA ILE A 155 10.10 9.08 1.33
C ILE A 155 11.56 8.70 1.08
N ALA A 156 12.35 9.63 0.54
CA ALA A 156 13.73 9.37 0.13
C ALA A 156 14.69 9.21 1.32
N ASN A 157 14.44 9.89 2.43
CA ASN A 157 15.27 9.84 3.64
C ASN A 157 14.41 9.74 4.91
N LYS A 158 14.29 8.52 5.47
CA LYS A 158 13.36 8.22 6.59
C LYS A 158 13.63 9.05 7.84
N ASP A 159 14.89 9.40 8.12
CA ASP A 159 15.28 10.20 9.29
C ASP A 159 14.66 11.61 9.28
N GLY A 160 14.35 12.12 8.09
CA GLY A 160 13.66 13.40 7.93
C GLY A 160 12.27 13.44 8.56
N ILE A 161 11.58 12.29 8.63
CA ILE A 161 10.24 12.20 9.22
C ILE A 161 10.27 12.64 10.68
N VAL A 162 11.27 12.19 11.44
CA VAL A 162 11.39 12.50 12.88
C VAL A 162 11.68 13.99 13.07
N LYS A 163 12.53 14.58 12.22
CA LYS A 163 12.87 16.01 12.28
C LYS A 163 11.65 16.90 12.05
N VAL A 164 10.91 16.61 10.98
CA VAL A 164 9.68 17.36 10.63
C VAL A 164 8.61 17.16 11.69
N SER A 165 8.36 15.90 12.11
CA SER A 165 7.34 15.58 13.12
C SER A 165 7.63 16.26 14.47
N SER A 166 8.89 16.28 14.90
CA SER A 166 9.29 16.95 16.15
C SER A 166 9.03 18.45 16.10
N LYS A 167 9.25 19.09 14.94
CA LYS A 167 9.00 20.52 14.73
C LYS A 167 7.50 20.83 14.80
N VAL A 168 6.67 20.01 14.15
CA VAL A 168 5.20 20.11 14.20
C VAL A 168 4.67 19.91 15.64
N LEU A 169 5.17 18.89 16.35
CA LEU A 169 4.79 18.64 17.74
C LEU A 169 5.16 19.80 18.67
N ALA A 170 6.29 20.45 18.43
CA ALA A 170 6.70 21.68 19.12
C ALA A 170 5.87 22.93 18.74
N GLY A 171 4.88 22.81 17.85
CA GLY A 171 4.02 23.92 17.42
C GLY A 171 4.74 24.93 16.53
N LYS A 172 5.88 24.56 15.95
CA LYS A 172 6.63 25.42 15.02
C LYS A 172 6.13 25.21 13.61
N GLU A 173 6.08 26.30 12.84
CA GLU A 173 5.78 26.27 11.41
C GLU A 173 6.88 25.51 10.65
N ILE A 174 6.47 24.64 9.72
CA ILE A 174 7.37 23.94 8.81
C ILE A 174 7.40 24.62 7.44
N THR A 175 8.54 24.61 6.76
CA THR A 175 8.68 25.09 5.38
C THR A 175 8.56 23.95 4.38
N MET A 176 7.82 24.17 3.30
CA MET A 176 7.65 23.20 2.23
C MET A 176 7.89 23.84 0.86
N SER A 177 8.69 23.19 0.02
CA SER A 177 8.88 23.58 -1.39
C SER A 177 8.37 22.45 -2.27
N ILE A 178 7.43 22.75 -3.16
CA ILE A 178 6.83 21.78 -4.09
C ILE A 178 7.22 22.19 -5.51
N GLU A 179 7.62 21.22 -6.31
CA GLU A 179 7.94 21.41 -7.72
C GLU A 179 6.84 22.20 -8.47
N ALA A 180 7.26 23.22 -9.22
CA ALA A 180 6.35 24.05 -9.99
C ALA A 180 5.72 23.28 -11.16
N GLY A 181 4.50 23.69 -11.57
CA GLY A 181 3.78 23.08 -12.68
C GLY A 181 2.84 21.94 -12.29
N HIS A 182 2.72 21.65 -10.99
CA HIS A 182 1.79 20.65 -10.45
C HIS A 182 0.70 21.30 -9.63
N GLU A 183 -0.48 20.70 -9.65
CA GLU A 183 -1.64 21.19 -8.88
C GLU A 183 -1.41 20.96 -7.37
N ILE A 184 -1.73 21.97 -6.58
CA ILE A 184 -1.74 21.92 -5.11
C ILE A 184 -3.17 22.21 -4.65
N ILE A 185 -3.79 21.26 -3.98
CA ILE A 185 -5.16 21.30 -3.51
C ILE A 185 -5.16 21.46 -1.99
N GLY A 186 -5.94 22.43 -1.51
CA GLY A 186 -6.09 22.71 -0.10
C GLY A 186 -4.86 23.40 0.52
N GLY A 187 -4.77 23.34 1.83
CA GLY A 187 -3.65 23.86 2.59
C GLY A 187 -3.67 23.36 4.03
N GLU A 188 -2.52 23.40 4.68
CA GLU A 188 -2.38 22.93 6.06
C GLU A 188 -1.88 24.05 6.95
N SER A 189 -2.49 24.16 8.13
CA SER A 189 -2.11 25.13 9.13
C SER A 189 -0.71 24.82 9.68
N GLY A 190 0.14 25.85 9.79
CA GLY A 190 1.52 25.65 10.24
C GLY A 190 2.48 25.11 9.16
N ILE A 191 2.08 25.13 7.88
CA ILE A 191 2.98 24.95 6.74
C ILE A 191 3.14 26.28 5.99
N ARG A 192 4.39 26.73 5.84
CA ARG A 192 4.76 27.85 4.97
C ARG A 192 5.37 27.36 3.67
N PHE A 193 4.68 27.62 2.57
CA PHE A 193 5.22 27.34 1.25
C PHE A 193 6.34 28.31 0.89
N VAL A 194 7.43 27.78 0.36
CA VAL A 194 8.55 28.56 -0.18
C VAL A 194 8.72 28.28 -1.67
N PRO A 195 9.26 29.23 -2.46
CA PRO A 195 9.45 29.04 -3.90
C PRO A 195 10.25 27.77 -4.24
N TYR A 196 9.99 27.23 -5.42
CA TYR A 196 10.75 26.14 -6.00
C TYR A 196 11.58 26.64 -7.20
N PRO A 197 12.88 26.27 -7.32
CA PRO A 197 13.65 25.53 -6.33
C PRO A 197 13.92 26.39 -5.06
N PRO A 198 14.06 25.77 -3.88
CA PRO A 198 14.35 26.50 -2.65
C PRO A 198 15.77 27.09 -2.69
N MET A 199 15.93 28.34 -2.23
CA MET A 199 17.22 29.05 -2.20
C MET A 199 18.03 28.80 -0.90
N GLY A 200 17.52 27.99 0.02
CA GLY A 200 18.14 27.71 1.31
C GLY A 200 17.50 26.51 2.01
N VAL A 201 17.80 26.35 3.30
CA VAL A 201 17.33 25.22 4.09
C VAL A 201 15.81 25.19 4.20
N VAL A 202 15.22 24.05 3.86
CA VAL A 202 13.77 23.81 3.88
C VAL A 202 13.46 22.53 4.66
N ASP A 203 12.29 22.43 5.31
CA ASP A 203 11.97 21.21 6.06
C ASP A 203 11.55 20.07 5.12
N VAL A 204 10.71 20.36 4.11
CA VAL A 204 10.20 19.36 3.17
C VAL A 204 10.34 19.84 1.72
N VAL A 205 10.88 18.99 0.85
CA VAL A 205 10.86 19.20 -0.61
C VAL A 205 10.09 18.08 -1.28
N VAL A 206 9.14 18.42 -2.15
CA VAL A 206 8.41 17.47 -3.01
C VAL A 206 8.81 17.69 -4.47
N THR A 207 9.53 16.75 -5.07
CA THR A 207 10.02 16.92 -6.45
C THR A 207 10.38 15.61 -7.14
N SER A 208 10.15 15.56 -8.45
CA SER A 208 10.62 14.52 -9.37
C SER A 208 12.12 14.64 -9.69
N LYS A 209 12.70 15.83 -9.59
CA LYS A 209 14.09 16.10 -10.01
C LYS A 209 15.13 15.50 -9.07
N ASP A 210 16.25 15.04 -9.62
CA ASP A 210 17.36 14.44 -8.88
C ASP A 210 18.40 15.46 -8.38
N ASP A 211 18.03 16.73 -8.31
CA ASP A 211 18.86 17.78 -7.74
C ASP A 211 19.10 17.56 -6.23
N MET A 212 20.23 18.04 -5.72
CA MET A 212 20.51 18.03 -4.29
C MET A 212 19.89 19.25 -3.63
N PHE A 213 19.06 19.02 -2.61
CA PHE A 213 18.43 20.07 -1.82
C PHE A 213 18.90 20.00 -0.38
N ASP A 214 19.13 21.15 0.24
CA ASP A 214 19.35 21.25 1.69
C ASP A 214 17.99 21.15 2.40
N THR A 215 17.54 19.91 2.60
CA THR A 215 16.22 19.60 3.16
C THR A 215 16.28 18.60 4.30
N SER A 216 15.38 18.75 5.28
CA SER A 216 15.20 17.73 6.32
C SER A 216 14.55 16.47 5.75
N LEU A 217 13.58 16.60 4.85
CA LEU A 217 12.84 15.51 4.24
C LEU A 217 12.65 15.74 2.74
N LEU A 218 13.01 14.74 1.95
CA LEU A 218 12.80 14.71 0.51
C LEU A 218 11.72 13.69 0.17
N LEU A 219 10.68 14.16 -0.51
CA LEU A 219 9.56 13.37 -1.00
C LEU A 219 9.60 13.34 -2.53
N LYS A 220 9.52 12.13 -3.07
CA LYS A 220 9.62 11.85 -4.50
C LYS A 220 8.26 11.39 -5.03
N PRO A 221 7.64 12.09 -5.98
CA PRO A 221 6.41 11.63 -6.61
C PRO A 221 6.57 10.25 -7.24
N ARG A 222 5.58 9.38 -7.04
CA ARG A 222 5.46 8.15 -7.82
C ARG A 222 4.66 8.46 -9.08
N GLU A 223 5.36 8.83 -10.14
CA GLU A 223 4.78 9.37 -11.38
C GLU A 223 4.77 8.38 -12.55
N TYR A 224 5.30 7.17 -12.38
CA TYR A 224 5.39 6.19 -13.46
C TYR A 224 4.55 4.95 -13.22
N VAL A 225 3.83 4.53 -14.26
CA VAL A 225 3.10 3.27 -14.29
C VAL A 225 3.78 2.34 -15.26
N ILE A 226 4.04 1.12 -14.80
CA ILE A 226 4.56 0.06 -15.66
C ILE A 226 3.37 -0.79 -16.11
N GLY A 227 3.25 -0.99 -17.42
CA GLY A 227 2.36 -2.01 -17.97
C GLY A 227 3.16 -3.25 -18.35
N ILE A 228 2.73 -4.42 -17.89
CA ILE A 228 3.45 -5.68 -18.10
C ILE A 228 2.56 -6.76 -18.70
N GLY A 229 3.14 -7.53 -19.62
CA GLY A 229 2.60 -8.78 -20.12
C GLY A 229 3.68 -9.86 -20.08
N CYS A 230 3.28 -11.12 -19.88
CA CYS A 230 4.22 -12.23 -19.85
C CYS A 230 3.58 -13.56 -20.25
N LYS A 231 4.38 -14.52 -20.71
CA LYS A 231 3.99 -15.93 -20.72
C LYS A 231 3.76 -16.43 -19.28
N LYS A 232 2.95 -17.47 -19.12
CA LYS A 232 2.61 -18.05 -17.82
C LYS A 232 3.85 -18.62 -17.12
N GLY A 233 3.95 -18.46 -15.80
CA GLY A 233 4.97 -19.10 -14.97
C GLY A 233 6.33 -18.39 -14.96
N LYS A 234 6.38 -17.10 -15.34
CA LYS A 234 7.59 -16.29 -15.20
C LYS A 234 7.89 -16.04 -13.73
N LYS A 235 9.15 -16.22 -13.32
CA LYS A 235 9.56 -16.04 -11.93
C LYS A 235 9.71 -14.55 -11.58
N ALA A 236 9.53 -14.21 -10.30
CA ALA A 236 9.63 -12.83 -9.82
C ALA A 236 11.00 -12.18 -10.13
N ASN A 237 12.09 -12.94 -10.05
CA ASN A 237 13.43 -12.44 -10.37
C ASN A 237 13.62 -12.17 -11.87
N GLU A 238 13.06 -12.99 -12.76
CA GLU A 238 13.08 -12.71 -14.21
C GLU A 238 12.31 -11.42 -14.54
N ILE A 239 11.20 -11.18 -13.83
CA ILE A 239 10.39 -9.97 -13.97
C ILE A 239 11.15 -8.76 -13.43
N ASP A 240 11.80 -8.90 -12.28
CA ASP A 240 12.63 -7.85 -11.65
C ASP A 240 13.74 -7.38 -12.60
N ASP A 241 14.55 -8.31 -13.11
CA ASP A 241 15.64 -8.02 -14.04
C ASP A 241 15.13 -7.29 -15.29
N PHE A 242 13.98 -7.73 -15.83
CA PHE A 242 13.38 -7.14 -17.01
C PHE A 242 12.86 -5.72 -16.76
N ILE A 243 12.18 -5.49 -15.62
CA ILE A 243 11.68 -4.18 -15.21
C ILE A 243 12.86 -3.23 -14.98
N LEU A 244 13.84 -3.62 -14.15
CA LEU A 244 15.00 -2.79 -13.82
C LEU A 244 15.79 -2.40 -15.07
N LYS A 245 15.98 -3.34 -16.00
CA LYS A 245 16.62 -3.08 -17.28
C LYS A 245 15.86 -2.03 -18.11
N ALA A 246 14.53 -2.09 -18.13
CA ALA A 246 13.70 -1.17 -18.91
C ALA A 246 13.67 0.24 -18.31
N ILE A 247 13.46 0.37 -17.00
CA ILE A 247 13.35 1.68 -16.33
C ILE A 247 14.71 2.38 -16.24
N LYS A 248 15.80 1.63 -16.07
CA LYS A 248 17.17 2.18 -16.05
C LYS A 248 17.54 2.88 -17.36
N LYS A 249 17.09 2.36 -18.51
CA LYS A 249 17.29 3.00 -19.82
C LYS A 249 16.62 4.37 -19.94
N LYS A 250 15.63 4.65 -19.10
CA LYS A 250 14.89 5.92 -19.05
C LYS A 250 15.31 6.82 -17.89
N GLY A 251 16.32 6.42 -17.11
CA GLY A 251 16.73 7.14 -15.90
C GLY A 251 15.66 7.12 -14.80
N ILE A 252 14.74 6.16 -14.84
CA ILE A 252 13.64 6.06 -13.88
C ILE A 252 14.07 5.19 -12.71
N SER A 253 13.90 5.69 -11.49
CA SER A 253 14.09 4.92 -10.27
C SER A 253 12.86 4.04 -9.97
N ILE A 254 13.10 2.86 -9.40
CA ILE A 254 12.02 1.98 -8.90
C ILE A 254 11.13 2.71 -7.87
N MET A 255 11.71 3.65 -7.12
CA MET A 255 11.02 4.44 -6.10
C MET A 255 9.98 5.41 -6.68
N GLN A 256 10.06 5.73 -7.97
CA GLN A 256 9.10 6.58 -8.68
C GLN A 256 7.97 5.77 -9.34
N ILE A 257 7.96 4.44 -9.19
CA ILE A 257 6.90 3.60 -9.74
C ILE A 257 5.65 3.69 -8.85
N PHE A 258 4.56 4.18 -9.43
CA PHE A 258 3.25 4.26 -8.82
C PHE A 258 2.57 2.90 -8.74
N ALA A 259 2.57 2.18 -9.85
CA ALA A 259 1.86 0.91 -9.97
C ALA A 259 2.43 0.05 -11.10
N LEU A 260 2.21 -1.24 -10.99
CA LEU A 260 2.26 -2.18 -12.10
C LEU A 260 0.83 -2.42 -12.60
N SER A 261 0.67 -2.65 -13.90
CA SER A 261 -0.64 -2.82 -14.53
C SER A 261 -0.62 -3.92 -15.59
N SER A 262 -1.73 -4.63 -15.74
CA SER A 262 -1.88 -5.70 -16.73
C SER A 262 -3.35 -5.98 -17.05
N ILE A 263 -3.60 -7.04 -17.82
CA ILE A 263 -4.95 -7.54 -18.10
C ILE A 263 -5.42 -8.49 -16.99
N SER A 264 -6.73 -8.63 -16.79
CA SER A 264 -7.37 -9.40 -15.71
C SER A 264 -6.91 -10.86 -15.62
N GLN A 265 -6.58 -11.50 -16.74
CA GLN A 265 -6.03 -12.88 -16.74
C GLN A 265 -4.68 -12.99 -16.02
N LYS A 266 -4.01 -11.87 -15.74
CA LYS A 266 -2.73 -11.83 -15.01
C LYS A 266 -2.86 -11.55 -13.52
N ARG A 267 -4.08 -11.36 -13.01
CA ARG A 267 -4.33 -11.05 -11.60
C ARG A 267 -3.61 -11.98 -10.63
N ASP A 268 -3.61 -13.28 -10.92
CA ASP A 268 -3.03 -14.32 -10.07
C ASP A 268 -1.71 -14.89 -10.62
N GLU A 269 -1.04 -14.19 -11.53
CA GLU A 269 0.27 -14.61 -12.02
C GLU A 269 1.32 -14.47 -10.91
N GLN A 270 1.75 -15.61 -10.36
CA GLN A 270 2.57 -15.67 -9.13
C GLN A 270 3.81 -14.78 -9.18
N GLY A 271 4.61 -14.83 -10.26
CA GLY A 271 5.81 -14.01 -10.34
C GLY A 271 5.54 -12.50 -10.34
N ILE A 272 4.41 -12.06 -10.90
CA ILE A 272 4.01 -10.64 -10.87
C ILE A 272 3.56 -10.26 -9.46
N VAL A 273 2.71 -11.09 -8.85
CA VAL A 273 2.19 -10.85 -7.50
C VAL A 273 3.32 -10.82 -6.47
N GLU A 274 4.26 -11.76 -6.56
CA GLU A 274 5.46 -11.82 -5.72
C GLU A 274 6.33 -10.57 -5.89
N TRP A 275 6.57 -10.13 -7.12
CA TRP A 275 7.35 -8.91 -7.40
C TRP A 275 6.67 -7.67 -6.81
N CYS A 276 5.39 -7.47 -7.09
CA CYS A 276 4.61 -6.35 -6.55
C CYS A 276 4.62 -6.33 -5.02
N ARG A 277 4.52 -7.52 -4.40
CA ARG A 277 4.59 -7.66 -2.94
C ARG A 277 5.97 -7.29 -2.40
N LYS A 278 7.04 -7.78 -3.03
CA LYS A 278 8.43 -7.48 -2.65
C LYS A 278 8.70 -5.98 -2.69
N GLU A 279 8.26 -5.29 -3.75
CA GLU A 279 8.54 -3.86 -3.96
C GLU A 279 7.51 -2.93 -3.28
N GLY A 280 6.43 -3.47 -2.70
CA GLY A 280 5.33 -2.66 -2.14
C GLY A 280 4.64 -1.78 -3.20
N ILE A 281 4.54 -2.30 -4.43
CA ILE A 281 3.95 -1.61 -5.58
C ILE A 281 2.56 -2.19 -5.87
N PRO A 282 1.49 -1.37 -5.91
CA PRO A 282 0.16 -1.81 -6.30
C PRO A 282 0.13 -2.48 -7.68
N PHE A 283 -0.69 -3.53 -7.80
CA PHE A 283 -0.93 -4.20 -9.07
C PHE A 283 -2.38 -4.00 -9.52
N PHE A 284 -2.56 -3.31 -10.64
CA PHE A 284 -3.87 -3.08 -11.24
C PHE A 284 -4.09 -4.02 -12.41
N THR A 285 -5.31 -4.56 -12.51
CA THR A 285 -5.69 -5.40 -13.64
C THR A 285 -6.97 -4.92 -14.25
N TYR A 286 -7.02 -4.91 -15.58
CA TYR A 286 -8.14 -4.40 -16.36
C TYR A 286 -8.74 -5.50 -17.24
N THR A 287 -10.04 -5.44 -17.49
CA THR A 287 -10.69 -6.33 -18.46
C THR A 287 -10.25 -6.00 -19.90
N ALA A 288 -10.55 -6.89 -20.85
CA ALA A 288 -10.26 -6.60 -22.25
C ALA A 288 -11.06 -5.39 -22.75
N GLU A 289 -12.29 -5.24 -22.26
CA GLU A 289 -13.21 -4.12 -22.50
C GLU A 289 -12.58 -2.81 -22.02
N ASP A 290 -12.17 -2.75 -20.74
CA ASP A 290 -11.53 -1.57 -20.15
C ASP A 290 -10.33 -1.06 -20.97
N LEU A 291 -9.54 -2.00 -21.51
CA LEU A 291 -8.34 -1.69 -22.28
C LEU A 291 -8.67 -1.22 -23.72
N ARG A 292 -9.74 -1.73 -24.33
CA ARG A 292 -10.17 -1.30 -25.68
C ARG A 292 -10.62 0.16 -25.69
N GLU A 293 -11.23 0.61 -24.60
CA GLU A 293 -11.72 2.00 -24.44
C GLU A 293 -10.60 3.02 -24.22
N VAL A 294 -9.37 2.56 -23.94
CA VAL A 294 -8.23 3.46 -23.79
C VAL A 294 -7.91 4.10 -25.15
N ASN A 295 -8.02 5.42 -25.20
CA ASN A 295 -7.62 6.22 -26.34
C ASN A 295 -6.09 6.37 -26.38
N GLY A 296 -5.53 6.33 -27.59
CA GLY A 296 -4.10 6.50 -27.81
C GLY A 296 -3.58 5.72 -29.01
N THR A 297 -2.31 5.96 -29.35
CA THR A 297 -1.61 5.23 -30.42
C THR A 297 -0.78 4.13 -29.81
N PHE A 298 -1.17 2.88 -30.07
CA PHE A 298 -0.56 1.70 -29.46
C PHE A 298 0.02 0.75 -30.50
N THR A 299 1.08 0.06 -30.11
CA THR A 299 1.76 -0.97 -30.90
C THR A 299 0.85 -2.19 -31.03
N LYS A 300 0.29 -2.41 -32.22
CA LYS A 300 -0.65 -3.53 -32.45
C LYS A 300 0.05 -4.88 -32.47
N SER A 301 -0.59 -5.90 -31.92
CA SER A 301 -0.15 -7.30 -31.96
C SER A 301 -1.31 -8.22 -32.27
N MET A 302 -1.29 -8.83 -33.46
CA MET A 302 -2.31 -9.80 -33.88
C MET A 302 -2.36 -11.03 -32.97
N PHE A 303 -1.21 -11.50 -32.50
CA PHE A 303 -1.13 -12.59 -31.53
C PHE A 303 -1.90 -12.27 -30.23
N VAL A 304 -1.69 -11.07 -29.66
CA VAL A 304 -2.38 -10.64 -28.44
C VAL A 304 -3.88 -10.45 -28.71
N LYS A 305 -4.24 -9.85 -29.85
CA LYS A 305 -5.64 -9.66 -30.25
C LYS A 305 -6.41 -10.98 -30.31
N ASN A 306 -5.80 -12.01 -30.89
CA ASN A 306 -6.42 -13.33 -31.00
C ASN A 306 -6.52 -14.06 -29.65
N GLN A 307 -5.61 -13.78 -28.71
CA GLN A 307 -5.56 -14.50 -27.44
C GLN A 307 -6.42 -13.87 -26.34
N VAL A 308 -6.48 -12.52 -26.28
CA VAL A 308 -7.16 -11.80 -25.19
C VAL A 308 -8.12 -10.71 -25.67
N GLY A 309 -8.36 -10.60 -26.98
CA GLY A 309 -9.37 -9.67 -27.54
C GLY A 309 -8.93 -8.21 -27.62
N VAL A 310 -7.66 -7.90 -27.29
CA VAL A 310 -7.07 -6.54 -27.34
C VAL A 310 -5.75 -6.58 -28.12
N ASP A 311 -5.49 -5.57 -28.95
CA ASP A 311 -4.29 -5.53 -29.79
C ASP A 311 -3.00 -5.18 -29.04
N ASN A 312 -3.09 -4.69 -27.81
CA ASN A 312 -1.98 -4.40 -26.93
C ASN A 312 -2.43 -4.53 -25.47
N VAL A 313 -1.60 -5.05 -24.59
CA VAL A 313 -1.91 -5.10 -23.15
C VAL A 313 -1.07 -4.08 -22.39
N CYS A 314 0.26 -4.17 -22.48
CA CYS A 314 1.16 -3.39 -21.65
C CYS A 314 1.00 -1.88 -21.82
N GLU A 315 0.91 -1.34 -23.04
CA GLU A 315 0.81 0.12 -23.22
C GLU A 315 -0.56 0.64 -22.78
N ARG A 316 -1.64 -0.05 -23.15
CA ARG A 316 -3.01 0.32 -22.78
C ARG A 316 -3.22 0.25 -21.27
N ALA A 317 -2.71 -0.79 -20.61
CA ALA A 317 -2.79 -0.94 -19.17
C ALA A 317 -2.00 0.15 -18.45
N ALA A 318 -0.79 0.48 -18.92
CA ALA A 318 0.02 1.55 -18.35
C ALA A 318 -0.70 2.91 -18.43
N VAL A 319 -1.25 3.25 -19.60
CA VAL A 319 -1.98 4.51 -19.81
C VAL A 319 -3.27 4.54 -19.00
N LYS A 320 -4.06 3.46 -18.99
CA LYS A 320 -5.30 3.38 -18.18
C LYS A 320 -5.03 3.64 -16.70
N ALA A 321 -3.97 3.07 -16.15
CA ALA A 321 -3.59 3.24 -14.74
C ALA A 321 -3.02 4.64 -14.42
N CYS A 322 -2.63 5.43 -15.42
CA CYS A 322 -2.26 6.84 -15.22
C CYS A 322 -3.47 7.78 -15.09
N GLY A 323 -4.64 7.40 -15.61
CA GLY A 323 -5.81 8.28 -15.74
C GLY A 323 -5.83 9.05 -17.07
N GLU A 324 -6.63 10.13 -17.13
CA GLU A 324 -6.92 10.87 -18.37
C GLU A 324 -5.66 11.49 -19.02
N ASP A 325 -4.68 11.91 -18.21
CA ASP A 325 -3.44 12.58 -18.68
C ASP A 325 -2.23 11.64 -18.82
N GLY A 326 -2.46 10.33 -18.91
CA GLY A 326 -1.39 9.34 -19.06
C GLY A 326 -0.60 9.46 -20.36
N LYS A 327 0.72 9.70 -20.27
CA LYS A 327 1.62 9.83 -21.43
C LYS A 327 2.56 8.65 -21.54
N LEU A 328 2.55 7.94 -22.66
CA LEU A 328 3.48 6.84 -22.91
C LEU A 328 4.92 7.37 -23.10
N ILE A 329 5.86 6.93 -22.26
CA ILE A 329 7.27 7.37 -22.28
C ILE A 329 8.24 6.27 -22.73
N LEU A 330 7.83 5.01 -22.56
CA LEU A 330 8.49 3.83 -23.10
C LEU A 330 7.44 2.99 -23.83
N PRO A 331 7.46 2.99 -25.18
CA PRO A 331 6.66 2.06 -25.97
C PRO A 331 7.01 0.61 -25.68
N LYS A 332 6.17 -0.30 -26.14
CA LYS A 332 6.30 -1.74 -25.93
C LYS A 332 7.71 -2.25 -26.26
N VAL A 333 8.39 -2.78 -25.26
CA VAL A 333 9.62 -3.58 -25.40
C VAL A 333 9.26 -5.03 -25.12
N ALA A 334 9.72 -5.95 -25.97
CA ALA A 334 9.50 -7.39 -25.81
C ALA A 334 10.83 -8.13 -25.65
N GLU A 335 10.93 -8.98 -24.64
CA GLU A 335 12.13 -9.79 -24.38
C GLU A 335 11.72 -11.09 -23.65
N ASN A 336 12.24 -12.24 -24.10
CA ASN A 336 12.09 -13.54 -23.41
C ASN A 336 10.65 -13.92 -23.01
N GLY A 337 9.68 -13.59 -23.87
CA GLY A 337 8.26 -13.86 -23.61
C GLY A 337 7.60 -12.92 -22.60
N MET A 338 8.23 -11.79 -22.29
CA MET A 338 7.68 -10.68 -21.52
C MET A 338 7.59 -9.43 -22.39
N THR A 339 6.67 -8.53 -22.04
CA THR A 339 6.48 -7.24 -22.68
C THR A 339 6.28 -6.17 -21.62
N ILE A 340 6.92 -5.02 -21.79
CA ILE A 340 6.83 -3.90 -20.87
C ILE A 340 6.55 -2.60 -21.64
N ALA A 341 5.77 -1.73 -21.03
CA ALA A 341 5.61 -0.34 -21.43
C ALA A 341 5.63 0.53 -20.17
N VAL A 342 5.99 1.80 -20.30
CA VAL A 342 5.95 2.75 -19.18
C VAL A 342 5.19 3.99 -19.61
N ALA A 343 4.25 4.40 -18.79
CA ALA A 343 3.52 5.66 -18.92
C ALA A 343 3.85 6.57 -17.72
N LYS A 344 3.82 7.87 -17.95
CA LYS A 344 3.93 8.92 -16.95
C LYS A 344 2.54 9.46 -16.66
N ARG A 345 2.18 9.55 -15.38
CA ARG A 345 0.99 10.26 -14.91
C ARG A 345 1.36 11.67 -14.49
N GLU A 346 0.39 12.57 -14.61
CA GLU A 346 0.43 13.82 -13.85
C GLU A 346 0.21 13.51 -12.36
N TRP A 347 0.91 14.23 -11.50
CA TRP A 347 0.77 14.11 -10.05
C TRP A 347 0.39 15.46 -9.47
N LYS A 348 -0.27 15.41 -8.31
CA LYS A 348 -0.73 16.57 -7.59
C LYS A 348 -0.53 16.35 -6.10
N VAL A 349 -0.56 17.43 -5.34
CA VAL A 349 -0.48 17.40 -3.90
C VAL A 349 -1.81 17.86 -3.32
N CYS A 350 -2.40 17.05 -2.45
CA CYS A 350 -3.62 17.34 -1.71
C CYS A 350 -3.33 17.35 -0.21
N PHE A 351 -3.76 18.40 0.48
CA PHE A 351 -3.64 18.54 1.93
C PHE A 351 -4.92 18.15 2.67
N ASP A 352 -6.09 18.44 2.10
CA ASP A 352 -7.40 18.20 2.72
C ASP A 352 -7.58 16.72 3.07
N GLU A 353 -8.05 16.36 4.27
CA GLU A 353 -8.46 15.00 4.64
C GLU A 353 -9.73 14.59 3.88
N GLU A 354 -9.70 13.46 3.15
CA GLU A 354 -10.86 12.90 2.45
C GLU A 354 -11.75 12.07 3.40
#